data_AF-A0A7J5XEN1-F1
#
_entry.id   AF-A0A7J5XEN1-F1
#
_cell.length_a   1.000
_cell.length_b   1.000
_cell.length_c   1.000
_cell.angle_alpha   90.00
_cell.angle_beta   90.00
_cell.angle_gamma   90.00
#
_symmetry.space_group_name_H-M   'P 1'
#
loop_
_entity.id
_entity.type
_entity.pdbx_description
1 polymer ?
#
loop_
_entity_poly.entity_id
_entity_poly.type
_entity_poly.pdbx_seq_one_letter_code
_entity_poly.pdbx_strand_id
1 'polypeptide(L)'
;MKKGLIDRKTGLRLLQAQESAGGILDPNLSVFLPKDTAMKRNLLDEDLYRALNQSPSCYIDPDTEREASYGSLKKRSKTESHTGLILLPITERKDPSKLMFDGVRKTVTAQQLLDCGVLDKPTFDQLIKGEKTVPEVSLDKKVFLKGPDQLLG
;
A
#
# COMPACT_ATOMS: atom_id res chain seq x y z
N MET A 1 -27.48 -2.82 -2.26
CA MET A 1 -27.21 -4.12 -2.90
C MET A 1 -28.49 -4.76 -3.40
N LYS A 2 -29.38 -5.31 -2.55
CA LYS A 2 -30.62 -5.98 -3.02
C LYS A 2 -31.55 -5.10 -3.87
N LYS A 3 -31.64 -3.81 -3.51
CA LYS A 3 -32.39 -2.79 -4.27
C LYS A 3 -31.59 -2.17 -5.45
N GLY A 4 -30.42 -2.71 -5.79
CA GLY A 4 -29.57 -2.20 -6.89
C GLY A 4 -28.85 -0.87 -6.64
N LEU A 5 -29.08 -0.19 -5.51
CA LEU A 5 -28.51 1.15 -5.24
C LEU A 5 -26.97 1.22 -5.16
N ILE A 6 -26.32 0.10 -4.84
CA ILE A 6 -24.86 -0.06 -4.81
C ILE A 6 -24.53 -1.47 -5.29
N ASP A 7 -23.41 -1.62 -5.98
CA ASP A 7 -22.89 -2.91 -6.41
C ASP A 7 -22.35 -3.74 -5.22
N ARG A 8 -22.17 -5.03 -5.45
CA ARG A 8 -21.73 -5.97 -4.40
C ARG A 8 -20.32 -5.69 -3.89
N LYS A 9 -19.39 -5.26 -4.75
CA LYS A 9 -18.00 -4.99 -4.37
C LYS A 9 -17.94 -3.77 -3.46
N THR A 10 -18.62 -2.68 -3.83
CA THR A 10 -18.73 -1.47 -2.99
C THR A 10 -19.44 -1.79 -1.67
N GLY A 11 -20.53 -2.56 -1.70
CA GLY A 11 -21.25 -2.96 -0.50
C GLY A 11 -20.41 -3.77 0.48
N LEU A 12 -19.66 -4.78 0.00
CA LEU A 12 -18.74 -5.55 0.83
C LEU A 12 -17.63 -4.70 1.43
N ARG A 13 -17.06 -3.76 0.65
CA ARG A 13 -16.05 -2.82 1.14
C ARG A 13 -16.58 -2.04 2.34
N LEU A 14 -17.78 -1.46 2.23
CA LEU A 14 -18.39 -0.70 3.32
C LEU A 14 -18.69 -1.57 4.55
N LEU A 15 -19.23 -2.77 4.35
CA LEU A 15 -19.52 -3.69 5.46
C LEU A 15 -18.25 -4.14 6.20
N GLN A 16 -17.16 -4.38 5.48
CA GLN A 16 -15.87 -4.72 6.09
C GLN A 16 -15.30 -3.56 6.92
N ALA A 17 -15.49 -2.31 6.46
CA ALA A 17 -15.10 -1.11 7.22
C ALA A 17 -15.91 -1.00 8.52
N GLN A 18 -17.23 -1.19 8.43
CA GLN A 18 -18.12 -1.16 9.58
C GLN A 18 -17.74 -2.23 10.61
N GLU A 19 -17.56 -3.47 10.16
CA GLU A 19 -17.14 -4.58 11.02
C GLU A 19 -15.86 -4.22 11.79
N SER A 20 -14.90 -3.62 11.09
CA SER A 20 -13.65 -3.17 11.69
C SER A 20 -13.81 -1.98 12.63
N ALA A 21 -14.89 -1.21 12.55
CA ALA A 21 -15.23 -0.12 13.47
C ALA A 21 -15.99 -0.61 14.73
N GLY A 22 -16.48 -1.85 14.74
CA GLY A 22 -17.13 -2.45 15.91
C GLY A 22 -18.34 -3.33 15.60
N GLY A 23 -18.82 -3.39 14.35
CA GLY A 23 -19.97 -4.22 13.99
C GLY A 23 -20.65 -3.78 12.70
N ILE A 24 -21.88 -4.22 12.45
CA ILE A 24 -22.70 -3.73 11.34
C ILE A 24 -23.59 -2.60 11.86
N LEU A 25 -23.64 -1.48 11.13
CA LEU A 25 -24.46 -0.33 11.51
C LEU A 25 -25.95 -0.65 11.33
N ASP A 26 -26.73 -0.51 12.39
CA ASP A 26 -28.19 -0.39 12.30
C ASP A 26 -28.54 1.08 12.02
N PRO A 27 -29.06 1.41 10.82
CA PRO A 27 -29.32 2.79 10.44
C PRO A 27 -30.49 3.42 11.21
N ASN A 28 -31.41 2.63 11.76
CA ASN A 28 -32.56 3.15 12.49
C ASN A 28 -32.19 3.47 13.94
N LEU A 29 -31.33 2.64 14.54
CA LEU A 29 -30.87 2.81 15.92
C LEU A 29 -29.57 3.61 16.04
N SER A 30 -28.88 3.86 14.92
CA SER A 30 -27.58 4.52 14.86
C SER A 30 -26.53 3.87 15.77
N VAL A 31 -26.53 2.53 15.81
CA VAL A 31 -25.63 1.73 16.67
C VAL A 31 -24.96 0.62 15.86
N PHE A 32 -23.72 0.30 16.22
CA PHE A 32 -23.01 -0.87 15.68
C PHE A 32 -23.40 -2.14 16.44
N LEU A 33 -23.76 -3.18 15.70
CA LEU A 33 -24.18 -4.47 16.24
C LEU A 33 -23.19 -5.57 15.86
N PRO A 34 -22.94 -6.56 16.74
CA PRO A 34 -22.21 -7.76 16.35
C PRO A 34 -22.86 -8.43 15.13
N LYS A 35 -22.06 -9.05 14.26
CA LYS A 35 -22.56 -9.64 13.00
C LYS A 35 -23.71 -10.62 13.20
N ASP A 36 -23.65 -11.45 14.24
CA ASP A 36 -24.71 -12.42 14.54
C ASP A 36 -26.03 -11.74 14.91
N THR A 37 -25.96 -10.62 15.65
CA THR A 37 -27.12 -9.79 15.98
C THR A 37 -27.65 -9.08 14.73
N ALA A 38 -26.76 -8.58 13.87
CA ALA A 38 -27.14 -7.94 12.61
C ALA A 38 -27.84 -8.92 11.65
N MET A 39 -27.41 -10.19 11.60
CA MET A 39 -28.11 -11.25 10.85
C MET A 39 -29.52 -11.52 11.39
N LYS A 40 -29.67 -11.66 12.71
CA LYS A 40 -30.98 -11.86 13.35
C LYS A 40 -31.97 -10.72 13.08
N ARG A 41 -31.45 -9.51 12.83
CA ARG A 41 -32.25 -8.31 12.48
C ARG A 41 -32.40 -8.08 10.97
N ASN A 42 -31.95 -9.02 10.13
CA ASN A 42 -31.97 -8.91 8.67
C ASN A 42 -31.21 -7.69 8.10
N LEU A 43 -30.25 -7.15 8.86
CA LEU A 43 -29.36 -6.07 8.40
C LEU A 43 -28.21 -6.60 7.53
N LEU A 44 -27.84 -7.86 7.76
CA LEU A 44 -26.84 -8.61 7.03
C LEU A 44 -27.46 -9.96 6.63
N ASP A 45 -27.33 -10.36 5.36
CA ASP A 45 -27.79 -11.69 4.93
C ASP A 45 -26.66 -12.73 5.05
N GLU A 46 -27.04 -14.01 4.97
CA GLU A 46 -26.15 -15.15 5.12
C GLU A 46 -24.99 -15.13 4.11
N ASP A 47 -25.26 -14.74 2.85
CA ASP A 47 -24.26 -14.68 1.79
C ASP A 47 -23.19 -13.61 2.09
N LEU A 48 -23.61 -12.43 2.54
CA LEU A 48 -22.70 -11.36 2.94
C LEU A 48 -21.97 -11.69 4.24
N TYR A 49 -22.63 -12.34 5.20
CA TYR A 49 -22.00 -12.80 6.44
C TYR A 49 -20.85 -13.77 6.14
N ARG A 50 -21.10 -14.77 5.29
CA ARG A 50 -20.06 -15.72 4.84
C ARG A 50 -18.94 -15.01 4.09
N ALA A 51 -19.29 -14.09 3.19
CA ALA A 51 -18.29 -13.33 2.46
C ALA A 51 -17.40 -12.51 3.40
N LEU A 52 -17.95 -11.83 4.41
CA LEU A 52 -17.17 -11.06 5.39
C LEU A 52 -16.24 -11.95 6.23
N ASN A 53 -16.70 -13.15 6.62
CA ASN A 53 -15.87 -14.11 7.35
C ASN A 53 -14.64 -14.57 6.55
N GLN A 54 -14.67 -14.50 5.22
CA GLN A 54 -13.52 -14.80 4.37
C GLN A 54 -12.50 -13.65 4.30
N SER A 55 -12.76 -12.51 4.97
CA SER A 55 -11.89 -11.33 4.98
C SER A 55 -11.46 -10.89 3.56
N PRO A 56 -12.42 -10.59 2.67
CA PRO A 56 -12.14 -10.34 1.26
C PRO A 56 -11.25 -9.12 1.08
N SER A 57 -10.38 -9.15 0.07
CA SER A 57 -9.50 -8.03 -0.26
C SER A 57 -10.28 -6.93 -1.00
N CYS A 58 -10.96 -6.06 -0.24
CA CYS A 58 -11.81 -5.00 -0.79
C CYS A 58 -11.10 -3.64 -0.95
N TYR A 59 -9.83 -3.55 -0.58
CA TYR A 59 -9.03 -2.33 -0.57
C TYR A 59 -7.71 -2.53 -1.34
N ILE A 60 -7.02 -1.43 -1.63
CA ILE A 60 -5.65 -1.43 -2.15
C ILE A 60 -4.74 -0.93 -1.04
N ASP A 61 -3.66 -1.65 -0.77
CA ASP A 61 -2.61 -1.23 0.13
C ASP A 61 -1.78 -0.12 -0.53
N PRO A 62 -1.70 1.09 0.05
CA PRO A 62 -0.96 2.20 -0.53
C PRO A 62 0.56 1.96 -0.65
N ASP A 63 1.16 1.11 0.18
CA ASP A 63 2.60 0.83 0.11
C ASP A 63 2.90 -0.17 -1.01
N THR A 64 2.11 -1.25 -1.08
CA THR A 64 2.39 -2.38 -1.98
C THR A 64 1.61 -2.34 -3.29
N GLU A 65 0.59 -1.48 -3.39
CA GLU A 65 -0.38 -1.38 -4.50
C GLU A 65 -1.12 -2.70 -4.79
N ARG A 66 -1.15 -3.62 -3.81
CA ARG A 66 -1.84 -4.91 -3.91
C ARG A 66 -3.18 -4.88 -3.20
N GLU A 67 -4.06 -5.80 -3.59
CA GLU A 67 -5.33 -5.98 -2.90
C GLU A 67 -5.11 -6.40 -1.44
N ALA A 68 -5.85 -5.77 -0.53
CA ALA A 68 -5.79 -6.02 0.90
C ALA A 68 -7.20 -5.96 1.53
N SER A 69 -7.36 -6.64 2.66
CA SER A 69 -8.53 -6.46 3.53
C SER A 69 -8.32 -5.24 4.43
N TYR A 70 -9.40 -4.59 4.84
CA TYR A 70 -9.32 -3.50 5.83
C TYR A 70 -8.70 -3.97 7.14
N GLY A 71 -9.00 -5.20 7.57
CA GLY A 71 -8.42 -5.80 8.78
C GLY A 71 -6.90 -5.91 8.69
N SER A 72 -6.35 -6.30 7.54
CA SER A 72 -4.91 -6.35 7.30
C SER A 72 -4.25 -4.97 7.36
N LEU A 73 -4.90 -3.94 6.79
CA LEU A 73 -4.42 -2.55 6.87
C LEU A 73 -4.48 -2.04 8.31
N LYS A 74 -5.62 -2.22 8.99
CA LYS A 74 -5.83 -1.78 10.37
C LYS A 74 -4.83 -2.43 11.35
N LYS A 75 -4.44 -3.68 11.13
CA LYS A 75 -3.41 -4.37 11.95
C LYS A 75 -2.02 -3.71 11.85
N ARG A 76 -1.70 -3.06 10.73
CA ARG A 76 -0.45 -2.30 10.55
C ARG A 76 -0.55 -0.87 11.08
N SER A 77 -1.76 -0.35 11.23
CA SER A 77 -1.99 0.99 11.74
C SER A 77 -1.57 1.12 13.21
N LYS A 78 -1.15 2.33 13.58
CA LYS A 78 -0.75 2.69 14.94
C LYS A 78 -1.69 3.76 15.48
N THR A 79 -2.01 3.66 16.76
CA THR A 79 -2.75 4.71 17.45
C THR A 79 -1.79 5.84 17.80
N GLU A 80 -2.08 7.05 17.33
CA GLU A 80 -1.33 8.24 17.66
C GLU A 80 -1.71 8.73 19.06
N SER A 81 -0.73 8.81 19.96
CA SER A 81 -0.96 9.04 21.40
C SER A 81 -1.64 10.38 21.72
N HIS A 82 -1.45 11.40 20.89
CA HIS A 82 -2.00 12.74 21.16
C HIS A 82 -3.48 12.88 20.76
N THR A 83 -3.87 12.29 19.63
CA THR A 83 -5.21 12.45 19.04
C THR A 83 -6.10 11.22 19.25
N GLY A 84 -5.51 10.06 19.56
CA GLY A 84 -6.18 8.77 19.57
C GLY A 84 -6.54 8.24 18.17
N LEU A 85 -6.10 8.92 17.10
CA LEU A 85 -6.38 8.49 15.74
C LEU A 85 -5.59 7.21 15.38
N ILE A 86 -6.21 6.33 14.60
CA ILE A 86 -5.56 5.14 14.06
C ILE A 86 -5.01 5.50 12.68
N LEU A 87 -3.69 5.62 12.59
CA LEU A 87 -2.98 6.04 11.38
C LEU A 87 -2.28 4.85 10.73
N LEU A 88 -2.52 4.62 9.44
CA LEU A 88 -1.74 3.67 8.65
C LEU A 88 -0.40 4.34 8.27
N PRO A 89 0.75 3.84 8.76
CA PRO A 89 2.03 4.35 8.32
C PRO A 89 2.23 4.04 6.83
N ILE A 90 2.67 5.04 6.07
CA ILE A 90 2.99 4.93 4.65
C ILE A 90 4.49 5.11 4.50
N THR A 91 5.13 4.26 3.71
CA THR A 91 6.54 4.44 3.36
C THR A 91 6.67 5.64 2.41
N GLU A 92 7.43 6.65 2.82
CA GLU A 92 7.72 7.80 1.98
C GLU A 92 8.50 7.34 0.74
N ARG A 93 7.95 7.62 -0.45
CA ARG A 93 8.62 7.32 -1.72
C ARG A 93 9.52 8.49 -2.09
N LYS A 94 10.80 8.21 -2.33
CA LYS A 94 11.75 9.22 -2.83
C LYS A 94 11.40 9.60 -4.26
N ASP A 95 11.50 10.89 -4.56
CA ASP A 95 11.32 11.40 -5.91
C ASP A 95 12.49 10.93 -6.81
N PRO A 96 12.23 10.14 -7.88
CA PRO A 96 13.27 9.63 -8.76
C PRO A 96 14.09 10.74 -9.43
N SER A 97 13.51 11.94 -9.60
CA SER A 97 14.22 13.09 -10.18
C SER A 97 15.25 13.69 -9.22
N LYS A 98 15.13 13.43 -7.91
CA LYS A 98 16.05 13.90 -6.88
C LYS A 98 17.14 12.88 -6.54
N LEU A 99 17.02 11.65 -7.04
CA LEU A 99 18.02 10.60 -6.88
C LEU A 99 19.09 10.75 -7.97
N MET A 100 20.17 11.46 -7.63
CA MET A 100 21.27 11.79 -8.55
C MET A 100 22.45 10.85 -8.36
N PHE A 101 22.98 10.32 -9.46
CA PHE A 101 24.16 9.47 -9.53
C PHE A 101 25.30 10.22 -10.23
N ASP A 102 26.53 10.07 -9.73
CA ASP A 102 27.71 10.65 -10.35
C ASP A 102 28.16 9.82 -11.55
N GLY A 103 27.94 10.35 -12.76
CA GLY A 103 28.51 9.80 -13.99
C GLY A 103 29.90 10.39 -14.31
N VAL A 104 30.52 9.90 -15.39
CA VAL A 104 31.88 10.32 -15.82
C VAL A 104 32.02 11.84 -16.00
N ARG A 105 31.01 12.51 -16.57
CA ARG A 105 31.08 13.96 -16.90
C ARG A 105 29.99 14.80 -16.26
N LYS A 106 28.88 14.17 -15.88
CA LYS A 106 27.69 14.83 -15.34
C LYS A 106 26.94 13.89 -14.43
N THR A 107 26.15 14.46 -13.54
CA THR A 107 25.18 13.69 -12.76
C THR A 107 24.02 13.24 -13.65
N VAL A 108 23.46 12.08 -13.32
CA VAL A 108 22.32 11.47 -14.02
C VAL A 108 21.28 11.03 -13.00
N THR A 109 19.99 11.09 -13.36
CA THR A 109 18.92 10.69 -12.43
C THR A 109 18.74 9.18 -12.42
N ALA A 110 18.15 8.67 -11.34
CA ALA A 110 17.71 7.27 -11.26
C ALA A 110 16.78 6.89 -12.42
N GLN A 111 15.89 7.80 -12.85
CA GLN A 111 14.97 7.57 -13.96
C GLN A 111 15.73 7.39 -15.27
N GLN A 112 16.71 8.24 -15.56
CA GLN A 112 17.52 8.12 -16.78
C GLN A 112 18.30 6.80 -16.80
N LEU A 113 18.80 6.37 -15.64
CA LEU A 113 19.51 5.08 -15.52
C LEU A 113 18.58 3.88 -15.71
N LEU A 114 17.33 3.97 -15.28
CA LEU A 114 16.32 2.95 -15.56
C LEU A 114 15.98 2.91 -17.05
N ASP A 115 15.73 4.07 -17.66
CA ASP A 115 15.33 4.19 -19.07
C ASP A 115 16.43 3.68 -20.02
N CYS A 116 17.70 3.83 -19.65
CA CYS A 116 18.83 3.28 -20.43
C CYS A 116 19.25 1.86 -20.01
N GLY A 117 18.55 1.24 -19.06
CA GLY A 117 18.77 -0.14 -18.64
C GLY A 117 20.00 -0.39 -17.75
N VAL A 118 20.65 0.67 -17.23
CA VAL A 118 21.76 0.54 -16.26
C VAL A 118 21.23 0.14 -14.88
N LEU A 119 20.07 0.69 -14.50
CA LEU A 119 19.29 0.22 -13.36
C LEU A 119 18.18 -0.70 -13.85
N ASP A 120 18.07 -1.86 -13.21
CA ASP A 120 16.93 -2.73 -13.37
C ASP A 120 15.75 -2.24 -12.50
N LYS A 121 14.53 -2.56 -12.93
CA LYS A 121 13.30 -2.16 -12.24
C LYS A 121 13.29 -2.53 -10.75
N PRO A 122 13.71 -3.74 -10.32
CA PRO A 122 13.78 -4.08 -8.90
C PRO A 122 14.69 -3.15 -8.08
N THR A 123 15.90 -2.85 -8.57
CA THR A 123 16.83 -1.97 -7.85
C THR A 123 16.33 -0.52 -7.84
N PHE A 124 15.71 -0.08 -8.93
CA PHE A 124 15.05 1.22 -8.98
C PHE A 124 13.93 1.32 -7.94
N ASP A 125 13.04 0.34 -7.87
CA ASP A 125 11.95 0.32 -6.89
C ASP A 125 12.48 0.34 -5.44
N GLN A 126 13.58 -0.35 -5.16
CA GLN A 126 14.25 -0.34 -3.84
C GLN A 126 14.81 1.05 -3.49
N LEU A 127 15.36 1.78 -4.46
CA LEU A 127 15.82 3.16 -4.27
C LEU A 127 14.65 4.11 -3.97
N ILE A 128 13.54 3.98 -4.69
CA ILE A 128 12.34 4.80 -4.50
C ILE A 128 11.70 4.53 -3.14
N LYS A 129 11.66 3.27 -2.70
CA LYS A 129 11.18 2.89 -1.37
C LYS A 129 12.15 3.23 -0.23
N GLY A 130 13.36 3.68 -0.55
CA GLY A 130 14.39 3.99 0.43
C GLY A 130 15.02 2.76 1.09
N GLU A 131 14.77 1.56 0.57
CA GLU A 131 15.39 0.30 1.02
C GLU A 131 16.87 0.22 0.66
N LYS A 132 17.26 0.87 -0.44
CA LYS A 132 18.66 1.07 -0.86
C LYS A 132 19.01 2.54 -0.97
N THR A 133 20.30 2.84 -0.83
CA THR A 133 20.84 4.20 -1.00
C THR A 133 21.58 4.37 -2.32
N VAL A 134 21.68 5.61 -2.80
CA VAL A 134 22.45 5.94 -4.01
C VAL A 134 23.92 5.50 -3.93
N PRO A 135 24.64 5.68 -2.80
CA PRO A 135 26.02 5.20 -2.68
C PRO A 135 26.15 3.68 -2.83
N GLU A 136 25.27 2.90 -2.21
CA GLU A 136 25.27 1.43 -2.31
C GLU A 136 25.09 0.96 -3.76
N VAL A 137 24.10 1.53 -4.46
CA VAL A 137 23.83 1.18 -5.85
C VAL A 137 24.93 1.68 -6.79
N SER A 138 25.56 2.82 -6.48
CA SER A 138 26.67 3.35 -7.27
C SER A 138 27.91 2.44 -7.21
N LEU A 139 28.14 1.75 -6.10
CA LEU A 139 29.24 0.78 -5.97
C LEU A 139 29.00 -0.45 -6.85
N ASP A 140 27.77 -0.99 -6.83
CA ASP A 140 27.38 -2.14 -7.66
C ASP A 140 27.45 -1.83 -9.16
N LYS A 141 27.08 -0.59 -9.55
CA LYS A 141 27.06 -0.14 -10.95
C LYS A 141 28.28 0.68 -11.36
N LYS A 142 29.37 0.65 -10.59
CA LYS A 142 30.57 1.50 -10.78
C LYS A 142 31.08 1.49 -12.22
N VAL A 143 31.19 0.31 -12.84
CA VAL A 143 31.73 0.14 -14.20
C VAL A 143 30.89 0.88 -15.25
N PHE A 144 29.57 0.90 -15.09
CA PHE A 144 28.66 1.60 -16.01
C PHE A 144 28.61 3.11 -15.74
N LEU A 145 28.79 3.53 -14.49
CA LEU A 145 28.69 4.93 -14.09
C LEU A 145 30.00 5.72 -14.30
N LYS A 146 31.14 5.08 -14.03
CA LYS A 146 32.48 5.72 -14.07
C LYS A 146 33.39 5.19 -15.17
N GLY A 147 32.95 4.19 -15.92
CA GLY A 147 33.78 3.45 -16.87
C GLY A 147 34.63 2.38 -16.19
N PRO A 148 35.22 1.44 -16.95
CA PRO A 148 36.22 0.52 -16.41
C PRO A 148 37.40 1.32 -15.87
N ASP A 149 37.98 0.90 -14.74
CA ASP A 149 39.22 1.48 -14.23
C ASP A 149 40.26 1.35 -15.36
N GLN A 150 40.64 2.48 -15.95
CA GLN A 150 41.64 2.50 -17.00
C GLN A 150 42.93 1.98 -16.37
N LEU A 151 43.48 0.89 -16.94
CA LEU A 151 44.82 0.41 -16.59
C LEU A 151 45.80 1.55 -16.88
N LEU A 152 46.10 2.34 -15.85
CA LEU A 152 47.19 3.31 -15.85
C LEU A 152 48.47 2.47 -15.82
N GLY A 153 49.02 2.23 -17.01
CA GLY A 153 50.40 1.79 -17.23
C GLY A 153 51.32 2.98 -17.46
#